data_AF-A0AAD7XPP2-F1
#
_entry.id   AF-A0AAD7XPP2-F1
#
_cell.length_a   1.000
_cell.length_b   1.000
_cell.length_c   1.000
_cell.angle_alpha   90.00
_cell.angle_beta   90.00
_cell.angle_gamma   90.00
#
_symmetry.space_group_name_H-M   'P 1'
#
loop_
_entity.id
_entity.type
_entity.pdbx_description
1 polymer ?
#
loop_
_entity_poly.entity_id
_entity_poly.type
_entity_poly.pdbx_seq_one_letter_code
_entity_poly.pdbx_strand_id
1 'polypeptide(L)'
;MLKKFFSSTAFQISLESQLQQHRLFSTTACVASKRSQLRKPNYSSLSKHLRPDGLNGRERRNVLRAKLKESRPKSSKAPYIPVARRLEAIPGTAPNQQQETVSQLSARLATQTFDDLGLQAGVIDAVRQGHLKHVQDARPSEIQALAIPPLLKPEQHRNVLVAAETGSGKTLAYLLPVIDRLKQDEKKQRRRLDHPRAIVLVPTRELVKQVVQTAKSLAHITKFRALGVDSKVKRRRLAEQLEQPVDVLVATPTTLCSLVRDGTLSLADTRHLVVDEADSLFDAGWGDDVRFILDRVGTAQCIIVSATLPRSVHRTLDTLFGERLLKLTTPSLHRALPNLKQSFVDLARFNGNRQLALLDVLKRNIKDDKTLVFCNTRKSAQLLHDWLGSKDMPVLALHKDAERSEILNRFACQDESGLPGDNVLISTDIASRGIDTTFVDHVVLYDFPSSVVDYLHRVGRTARAGRTGKATSLIGRKDKMMADRIRRSIREGSVLS
;
A
#
# COMPACT_ATOMS: atom_id res chain seq x y z
N MET A 1 49.65 -29.36 -41.91
CA MET A 1 50.45 -29.16 -40.68
C MET A 1 49.47 -29.00 -39.52
N LEU A 2 49.16 -30.09 -38.80
CA LEU A 2 49.84 -30.60 -37.59
C LEU A 2 49.09 -30.19 -36.31
N LYS A 3 48.14 -31.03 -35.90
CA LYS A 3 47.81 -31.26 -34.48
C LYS A 3 47.63 -32.76 -34.24
N LYS A 4 48.73 -33.38 -33.82
CA LYS A 4 48.87 -34.69 -33.15
C LYS A 4 48.48 -34.52 -31.67
N PHE A 5 48.15 -35.52 -30.85
CA PHE A 5 47.64 -36.91 -30.93
C PHE A 5 47.69 -37.44 -29.47
N PHE A 6 46.98 -38.55 -29.20
CA PHE A 6 46.95 -39.39 -27.98
C PHE A 6 46.05 -38.91 -26.81
N SER A 7 45.20 -39.74 -26.20
CA SER A 7 44.77 -41.13 -26.47
C SER A 7 43.63 -41.57 -25.54
N SER A 8 42.71 -42.41 -26.05
CA SER A 8 42.23 -43.69 -25.48
C SER A 8 41.65 -43.69 -24.04
N THR A 9 40.49 -44.29 -23.70
CA THR A 9 39.88 -45.54 -24.20
C THR A 9 38.41 -45.67 -23.72
N ALA A 10 37.64 -46.47 -24.46
CA ALA A 10 36.24 -46.94 -24.34
C ALA A 10 35.67 -47.19 -22.92
N PHE A 11 34.39 -46.91 -22.63
CA PHE A 11 33.14 -47.61 -23.05
C PHE A 11 32.99 -49.04 -22.46
N GLN A 12 31.81 -49.27 -21.86
CA GLN A 12 31.26 -50.53 -21.30
C GLN A 12 31.80 -51.03 -19.96
N ILE A 13 30.96 -50.98 -18.91
CA ILE A 13 30.39 -52.16 -18.22
C ILE A 13 29.47 -51.71 -17.06
N SER A 14 28.31 -52.38 -16.99
CA SER A 14 27.39 -52.49 -15.85
C SER A 14 26.42 -51.35 -15.54
N LEU A 15 25.34 -51.34 -16.33
CA LEU A 15 24.02 -50.90 -15.93
C LEU A 15 23.19 -52.17 -15.65
N GLU A 16 23.50 -52.84 -14.55
CA GLU A 16 22.75 -54.01 -14.02
C GLU A 16 22.65 -53.92 -12.49
N SER A 17 21.62 -53.25 -11.99
CA SER A 17 20.82 -53.80 -10.89
C SER A 17 19.52 -52.99 -10.72
N GLN A 18 18.42 -53.63 -11.12
CA GLN A 18 17.09 -53.53 -10.52
C GLN A 18 16.16 -52.37 -10.94
N LEU A 19 15.77 -52.41 -12.22
CA LEU A 19 14.35 -52.36 -12.59
C LEU A 19 13.95 -53.70 -13.23
N GLN A 20 13.49 -54.63 -12.40
CA GLN A 20 12.52 -55.68 -12.77
C GLN A 20 11.31 -55.40 -11.88
N GLN A 21 10.07 -55.29 -12.36
CA GLN A 21 9.36 -56.12 -13.34
C GLN A 21 8.42 -55.20 -14.16
N HIS A 22 8.52 -55.10 -15.50
CA HIS A 22 7.78 -55.90 -16.50
C HIS A 22 6.37 -56.30 -16.02
N ARG A 23 5.25 -55.99 -16.69
CA ARG A 23 4.80 -56.40 -18.05
C ARG A 23 3.28 -56.07 -18.06
N LEU A 24 2.55 -55.73 -19.14
CA LEU A 24 2.46 -56.29 -20.48
C LEU A 24 1.67 -55.32 -21.41
N PHE A 25 2.14 -55.20 -22.67
CA PHE A 25 1.45 -55.29 -23.99
C PHE A 25 0.11 -54.55 -24.26
N SER A 26 -0.23 -54.10 -25.49
CA SER A 26 0.48 -53.89 -26.76
C SER A 26 -0.44 -53.15 -27.76
N THR A 27 0.18 -52.48 -28.72
CA THR A 27 -0.17 -52.32 -30.16
C THR A 27 -1.58 -51.94 -30.63
N THR A 28 -1.58 -50.84 -31.39
CA THR A 28 -2.48 -50.37 -32.46
C THR A 28 -2.89 -51.43 -33.50
N ALA A 29 -4.15 -51.38 -33.97
CA ALA A 29 -4.58 -51.88 -35.29
C ALA A 29 -5.92 -51.28 -35.78
N CYS A 30 -6.15 -51.42 -37.08
CA CYS A 30 -6.99 -50.65 -38.02
C CYS A 30 -8.45 -51.15 -38.18
N VAL A 31 -9.37 -50.22 -38.51
CA VAL A 31 -10.48 -50.25 -39.50
C VAL A 31 -11.35 -51.52 -39.71
N ALA A 32 -12.69 -51.38 -39.53
CA ALA A 32 -13.77 -51.65 -40.51
C ALA A 32 -15.08 -52.29 -39.97
N SER A 33 -16.17 -51.51 -40.10
CA SER A 33 -17.50 -51.86 -40.67
C SER A 33 -18.51 -52.83 -39.98
N LYS A 34 -19.76 -52.34 -40.06
CA LYS A 34 -21.08 -52.99 -40.20
C LYS A 34 -22.00 -53.13 -38.96
N ARG A 35 -23.15 -52.48 -39.13
CA ARG A 35 -24.37 -52.37 -38.34
C ARG A 35 -25.08 -53.71 -38.13
N SER A 36 -25.74 -53.89 -36.98
CA SER A 36 -27.19 -54.13 -36.91
C SER A 36 -27.78 -53.97 -35.49
N GLN A 37 -28.71 -53.02 -35.39
CA GLN A 37 -29.98 -53.04 -34.67
C GLN A 37 -30.07 -53.68 -33.25
N LEU A 38 -30.23 -52.83 -32.24
CA LEU A 38 -31.25 -52.99 -31.19
C LEU A 38 -31.76 -51.58 -30.78
N ARG A 39 -33.08 -51.40 -30.79
CA ARG A 39 -33.78 -50.16 -30.42
C ARG A 39 -33.70 -49.92 -28.90
N LYS A 40 -33.63 -48.64 -28.54
CA LYS A 40 -33.37 -48.01 -27.23
C LYS A 40 -34.42 -48.31 -26.14
N PRO A 41 -34.06 -48.22 -24.84
CA PRO A 41 -34.89 -47.54 -23.84
C PRO A 41 -34.61 -46.03 -23.89
N ASN A 42 -35.67 -45.23 -23.88
CA ASN A 42 -35.61 -43.78 -24.01
C ASN A 42 -35.20 -43.13 -22.66
N TYR A 43 -33.89 -42.84 -22.48
CA TYR A 43 -33.34 -42.21 -21.27
C TYR A 43 -33.34 -40.66 -21.27
N SER A 44 -34.00 -40.02 -22.25
CA SER A 44 -33.79 -38.59 -22.51
C SER A 44 -34.53 -37.62 -21.56
N SER A 45 -35.37 -38.11 -20.65
CA SER A 45 -36.05 -37.28 -19.65
C SER A 45 -35.46 -37.38 -18.23
N LEU A 46 -34.73 -38.44 -17.89
CA LEU A 46 -34.19 -38.66 -16.54
C LEU A 46 -32.72 -38.24 -16.37
N SER A 47 -31.90 -38.31 -17.44
CA SER A 47 -30.45 -38.03 -17.35
C SER A 47 -30.08 -36.55 -17.38
N LYS A 48 -30.97 -35.65 -17.82
CA LYS A 48 -30.67 -34.20 -17.89
C LYS A 48 -30.35 -33.56 -16.54
N HIS A 49 -30.72 -34.21 -15.44
CA HIS A 49 -30.48 -33.73 -14.07
C HIS A 49 -29.50 -34.62 -13.28
N LEU A 50 -29.01 -35.69 -13.89
CA LEU A 50 -28.03 -36.59 -13.29
C LEU A 50 -26.62 -36.14 -13.68
N ARG A 51 -25.74 -36.08 -12.69
CA ARG A 51 -24.33 -35.73 -12.87
C ARG A 51 -23.52 -36.98 -13.29
N PRO A 52 -22.22 -36.87 -13.66
CA PRO A 52 -21.41 -38.01 -14.12
C PRO A 52 -21.36 -39.19 -13.14
N ASP A 53 -21.58 -38.91 -11.86
CA ASP A 53 -21.71 -39.83 -10.74
C ASP A 53 -23.09 -40.53 -10.65
N GLY A 54 -23.99 -40.32 -11.62
CA GLY A 54 -25.29 -40.99 -11.69
C GLY A 54 -26.33 -40.52 -10.66
N LEU A 55 -26.01 -39.48 -9.88
CA LEU A 55 -26.86 -38.93 -8.81
C LEU A 55 -27.41 -37.57 -9.21
N ASN A 56 -28.64 -37.27 -8.77
CA ASN A 56 -29.17 -35.91 -8.86
C ASN A 56 -28.64 -35.03 -7.71
N GLY A 57 -28.78 -33.70 -7.86
CA GLY A 57 -28.26 -32.73 -6.88
C GLY A 57 -28.86 -32.82 -5.48
N ARG A 58 -29.99 -33.51 -5.30
CA ARG A 58 -30.62 -33.76 -3.99
C ARG A 58 -30.03 -35.01 -3.34
N GLU A 59 -29.89 -36.09 -4.10
CA GLU A 59 -29.28 -37.36 -3.65
C GLU A 59 -27.82 -37.17 -3.26
N ARG A 60 -27.04 -36.44 -4.05
CA ARG A 60 -25.63 -36.15 -3.72
C ARG A 60 -25.50 -35.36 -2.42
N ARG A 61 -26.43 -34.43 -2.15
CA ARG A 61 -26.49 -33.71 -0.87
C ARG A 61 -26.83 -34.64 0.29
N ASN A 62 -27.74 -35.60 0.09
CA ASN A 62 -28.07 -36.60 1.11
C ASN A 62 -26.88 -37.53 1.40
N VAL A 63 -26.17 -38.00 0.37
CA VAL A 63 -24.96 -38.82 0.52
C VAL A 63 -23.84 -38.04 1.23
N LEU A 64 -23.61 -36.78 0.87
CA LEU A 64 -22.67 -35.90 1.56
C LEU A 64 -23.06 -35.68 3.03
N ARG A 65 -24.35 -35.50 3.31
CA ARG A 65 -24.87 -35.28 4.67
C ARG A 65 -24.80 -36.55 5.53
N ALA A 66 -24.96 -37.72 4.92
CA ALA A 66 -24.76 -39.02 5.58
C ALA A 66 -23.27 -39.23 5.91
N LYS A 67 -22.37 -38.98 4.95
CA LYS A 67 -20.92 -39.04 5.19
C LYS A 67 -20.44 -38.03 6.24
N LEU A 68 -21.05 -36.84 6.30
CA LEU A 68 -20.79 -35.84 7.36
C LEU A 68 -21.36 -36.23 8.73
N LYS A 69 -22.37 -37.09 8.79
CA LYS A 69 -22.91 -37.64 10.05
C LYS A 69 -22.06 -38.80 10.56
N GLU A 70 -21.54 -39.64 9.67
CA GLU A 70 -20.65 -40.76 10.02
C GLU A 70 -19.24 -40.31 10.42
N SER A 71 -18.77 -39.19 9.88
CA SER A 71 -17.44 -38.62 10.19
C SER A 71 -17.38 -37.71 11.43
N ARG A 72 -18.47 -37.60 12.21
CA ARG A 72 -18.44 -36.90 13.50
C ARG A 72 -18.01 -37.86 14.62
N PRO A 73 -16.81 -37.72 15.20
CA PRO A 73 -16.52 -38.41 16.45
C PRO A 73 -17.45 -37.88 17.55
N LYS A 74 -17.99 -38.81 18.36
CA LYS A 74 -18.72 -38.47 19.59
C LYS A 74 -17.73 -37.86 20.58
N SER A 75 -17.57 -36.52 20.59
CA SER A 75 -16.81 -35.83 21.63
C SER A 75 -17.75 -35.29 22.72
N SER A 76 -17.32 -35.53 23.96
CA SER A 76 -17.91 -35.11 25.22
C SER A 76 -18.19 -33.61 25.27
N LYS A 77 -19.28 -33.24 25.97
CA LYS A 77 -19.62 -31.86 26.34
C LYS A 77 -18.42 -31.17 27.02
N ALA A 78 -17.73 -30.30 26.30
CA ALA A 78 -16.88 -29.27 26.91
C ALA A 78 -17.73 -28.00 27.12
N PRO A 79 -17.58 -27.31 28.26
CA PRO A 79 -18.37 -26.11 28.53
C PRO A 79 -18.00 -24.99 27.55
N TYR A 80 -19.02 -24.21 27.18
CA TYR A 80 -18.86 -22.99 26.39
C TYR A 80 -18.00 -21.97 27.16
N ILE A 81 -16.83 -21.64 26.62
CA ILE A 81 -15.93 -20.60 27.15
C ILE A 81 -16.15 -19.33 26.31
N PRO A 82 -16.51 -18.17 26.92
CA PRO A 82 -16.70 -16.91 26.21
C PRO A 82 -15.44 -16.46 25.47
N VAL A 83 -15.63 -15.79 24.33
CA VAL A 83 -14.59 -15.23 23.45
C VAL A 83 -13.95 -13.98 24.09
N ALA A 84 -13.34 -14.14 25.27
CA ALA A 84 -12.60 -13.10 25.98
C ALA A 84 -11.19 -13.55 26.42
N ARG A 85 -10.73 -14.75 26.02
CA ARG A 85 -9.36 -15.22 26.25
C ARG A 85 -8.72 -15.77 24.99
N ARG A 86 -8.52 -14.91 23.99
CA ARG A 86 -7.68 -15.22 22.82
C ARG A 86 -6.66 -14.12 22.55
N LEU A 87 -6.07 -13.60 23.63
CA LEU A 87 -4.93 -12.69 23.59
C LEU A 87 -3.69 -13.25 24.30
N GLU A 88 -3.65 -14.54 24.65
CA GLU A 88 -2.45 -15.13 25.24
C GLU A 88 -2.02 -16.40 24.50
N ALA A 89 -0.70 -16.49 24.31
CA ALA A 89 0.10 -17.58 23.78
C ALA A 89 0.16 -17.77 22.25
N ILE A 90 1.04 -16.99 21.60
CA ILE A 90 1.88 -17.51 20.51
C ILE A 90 3.09 -18.20 21.19
N PRO A 91 3.29 -19.52 21.06
CA PRO A 91 4.47 -20.17 21.58
C PRO A 91 5.64 -19.95 20.60
N GLY A 92 6.69 -19.25 21.02
CA GLY A 92 7.90 -19.11 20.17
C GLY A 92 8.91 -18.01 20.49
N THR A 93 8.73 -17.20 21.54
CA THR A 93 9.72 -16.17 21.91
C THR A 93 10.15 -16.31 23.37
N ALA A 94 11.46 -16.26 23.57
CA ALA A 94 12.13 -16.41 24.87
C ALA A 94 11.56 -15.44 25.94
N PRO A 95 11.44 -15.87 27.21
CA PRO A 95 10.87 -15.04 28.26
C PRO A 95 11.96 -14.18 28.90
N ASN A 96 12.12 -12.93 28.45
CA ASN A 96 12.61 -11.82 29.30
C ASN A 96 12.69 -10.49 28.53
N GLN A 97 11.56 -9.82 28.32
CA GLN A 97 11.46 -8.34 28.34
C GLN A 97 10.02 -8.00 28.75
N GLN A 98 9.86 -7.17 29.79
CA GLN A 98 8.56 -6.70 30.27
C GLN A 98 7.78 -6.10 29.10
N GLN A 99 6.59 -6.64 28.80
CA GLN A 99 5.72 -6.08 27.77
C GLN A 99 5.21 -4.71 28.26
N GLU A 100 5.78 -3.62 27.74
CA GLU A 100 5.28 -2.26 28.00
C GLU A 100 3.80 -2.20 27.62
N THR A 101 2.93 -1.71 28.52
CA THR A 101 1.52 -1.48 28.17
C THR A 101 1.39 -0.37 27.12
N VAL A 102 0.32 -0.39 26.32
CA VAL A 102 0.06 0.66 25.30
C VAL A 102 0.09 2.07 25.91
N SER A 103 -0.41 2.23 27.14
CA SER A 103 -0.37 3.51 27.86
C SER A 103 1.04 3.95 28.24
N GLN A 104 1.92 3.03 28.64
CA GLN A 104 3.32 3.32 28.96
C GLN A 104 4.12 3.64 27.70
N LEU A 105 3.89 2.91 26.61
CA LEU A 105 4.46 3.20 25.29
C LEU A 105 4.09 4.60 24.83
N SER A 106 2.81 4.97 24.85
CA SER A 106 2.38 6.32 24.44
C SER A 106 2.99 7.42 25.31
N ALA A 107 3.07 7.22 26.64
CA ALA A 107 3.67 8.20 27.55
C ALA A 107 5.18 8.39 27.30
N ARG A 108 5.90 7.28 27.03
CA ARG A 108 7.33 7.32 26.68
C ARG A 108 7.54 8.02 25.34
N LEU A 109 6.76 7.69 24.32
CA LEU A 109 6.86 8.30 22.99
C LEU A 109 6.54 9.81 23.02
N ALA A 110 5.61 10.24 23.88
CA ALA A 110 5.25 11.66 24.02
C ALA A 110 6.34 12.54 24.64
N THR A 111 7.24 11.95 25.43
CA THR A 111 8.31 12.66 26.16
C THR A 111 9.65 12.68 25.42
N GLN A 112 9.82 11.85 24.39
CA GLN A 112 11.07 11.76 23.63
C GLN A 112 11.35 13.01 22.78
N THR A 113 12.63 13.32 22.67
CA THR A 113 13.18 14.32 21.75
C THR A 113 13.93 13.63 20.60
N PHE A 114 14.30 14.37 19.56
CA PHE A 114 15.10 13.80 18.46
C PHE A 114 16.50 13.35 18.90
N ASP A 115 17.06 13.98 19.93
CA ASP A 115 18.36 13.63 20.50
C ASP A 115 18.34 12.26 21.18
N ASP A 116 17.18 11.84 21.69
CA ASP A 116 17.00 10.53 22.35
C ASP A 116 16.91 9.36 21.35
N LEU A 117 16.83 9.63 20.04
CA LEU A 117 16.58 8.61 19.02
C LEU A 117 17.84 7.94 18.47
N GLY A 118 19.03 8.37 18.93
CA GLY A 118 20.32 7.78 18.51
C GLY A 118 20.80 8.21 17.12
N LEU A 119 20.27 9.33 16.59
CA LEU A 119 20.71 9.93 15.33
C LEU A 119 22.00 10.76 15.54
N GLN A 120 22.81 10.89 14.49
CA GLN A 120 23.96 11.80 14.49
C GLN A 120 23.52 13.26 14.55
N ALA A 121 24.34 14.10 15.21
CA ALA A 121 24.10 15.53 15.36
C ALA A 121 23.80 16.23 14.02
N GLY A 122 24.55 15.92 12.96
CA GLY A 122 24.32 16.52 11.64
C GLY A 122 22.96 16.18 11.01
N VAL A 123 22.37 15.03 11.35
CA VAL A 123 21.02 14.64 10.90
C VAL A 123 19.96 15.36 11.74
N ILE A 124 20.16 15.47 13.05
CA ILE A 124 19.28 16.23 13.95
C ILE A 124 19.26 17.71 13.56
N ASP A 125 20.41 18.30 13.26
CA ASP A 125 20.52 19.69 12.79
C ASP A 125 19.79 19.88 11.46
N ALA A 126 19.84 18.90 10.56
CA ALA A 126 19.11 18.93 9.31
C ALA A 126 17.59 18.92 9.50
N VAL A 127 17.10 18.20 10.50
CA VAL A 127 15.69 18.22 10.88
C VAL A 127 15.30 19.60 11.43
N ARG A 128 16.07 20.13 12.39
CA ARG A 128 15.81 21.41 13.05
C ARG A 128 15.85 22.59 12.09
N GLN A 129 16.84 22.66 11.21
CA GLN A 129 17.05 23.81 10.31
C GLN A 129 16.34 23.67 8.96
N GLY A 130 16.04 22.43 8.54
CA GLY A 130 15.38 22.16 7.26
C GLY A 130 13.86 22.06 7.43
N HIS A 131 13.39 20.91 7.91
CA HIS A 131 11.97 20.56 7.90
C HIS A 131 11.17 21.19 9.05
N LEU A 132 11.82 21.52 10.18
CA LEU A 132 11.18 22.05 11.40
C LEU A 132 11.65 23.47 11.76
N LYS A 133 12.18 24.23 10.79
CA LYS A 133 12.77 25.57 11.00
C LYS A 133 11.86 26.57 11.73
N HIS A 134 10.55 26.38 11.64
CA HIS A 134 9.52 27.26 12.21
C HIS A 134 8.86 26.70 13.48
N VAL A 135 9.30 25.55 13.98
CA VAL A 135 8.73 24.90 15.16
C VAL A 135 9.79 24.89 16.25
N GLN A 136 9.64 25.80 17.24
CA GLN A 136 10.42 25.74 18.47
C GLN A 136 10.04 24.45 19.23
N ASP A 137 11.04 23.72 19.74
CA ASP A 137 10.88 22.45 20.47
C ASP A 137 10.16 21.32 19.72
N ALA A 138 10.46 21.18 18.42
CA ALA A 138 9.86 20.15 17.59
C ALA A 138 10.21 18.74 18.10
N ARG A 139 9.18 17.97 18.49
CA ARG A 139 9.30 16.58 18.95
C ARG A 139 9.07 15.59 17.82
N PRO A 140 9.68 14.40 17.87
CA PRO A 140 9.35 13.32 16.95
C PRO A 140 7.89 12.92 17.10
N SER A 141 7.25 12.57 15.99
CA SER A 141 5.93 11.94 16.03
C SER A 141 6.01 10.53 16.63
N GLU A 142 4.89 9.98 17.09
CA GLU A 142 4.84 8.63 17.68
C GLU A 142 5.49 7.57 16.79
N ILE A 143 5.22 7.61 15.47
CA ILE A 143 5.82 6.67 14.52
C ILE A 143 7.31 6.92 14.30
N GLN A 144 7.77 8.17 14.37
CA GLN A 144 9.21 8.48 14.28
C GLN A 144 9.94 7.94 15.51
N ALA A 145 9.43 8.22 16.71
CA ALA A 145 9.97 7.73 17.96
C ALA A 145 9.97 6.18 18.04
N LEU A 146 8.92 5.54 17.50
CA LEU A 146 8.83 4.08 17.43
C LEU A 146 9.77 3.45 16.38
N ALA A 147 9.88 4.04 15.18
CA ALA A 147 10.54 3.42 14.04
C ALA A 147 12.03 3.75 13.93
N ILE A 148 12.47 4.94 14.31
CA ILE A 148 13.85 5.39 14.10
C ILE A 148 14.87 4.48 14.83
N PRO A 149 14.73 4.18 16.14
CA PRO A 149 15.75 3.40 16.84
C PRO A 149 15.92 1.96 16.31
N PRO A 150 14.86 1.19 15.99
CA PRO A 150 15.01 -0.11 15.34
C PRO A 150 15.63 -0.01 13.94
N LEU A 151 15.25 0.99 13.14
CA LEU A 151 15.75 1.16 11.78
C LEU A 151 17.25 1.48 11.72
N LEU A 152 17.81 2.12 12.76
CA LEU A 152 19.25 2.37 12.90
C LEU A 152 20.09 1.09 13.13
N LYS A 153 19.46 -0.05 13.42
CA LYS A 153 20.12 -1.35 13.67
C LYS A 153 19.78 -2.36 12.57
N PRO A 154 20.16 -2.11 11.30
CA PRO A 154 19.80 -2.99 10.18
C PRO A 154 20.37 -4.40 10.32
N GLU A 155 21.45 -4.60 11.09
CA GLU A 155 22.00 -5.93 11.38
C GLU A 155 21.02 -6.79 12.21
N GLN A 156 20.20 -6.15 13.05
CA GLN A 156 19.17 -6.80 13.87
C GLN A 156 17.80 -6.79 13.18
N HIS A 157 17.52 -5.72 12.42
CA HIS A 157 16.21 -5.45 11.85
C HIS A 157 16.31 -5.21 10.35
N ARG A 158 16.54 -6.31 9.62
CA ARG A 158 16.67 -6.28 8.16
C ARG A 158 15.34 -5.99 7.46
N ASN A 159 14.23 -6.56 7.93
CA ASN A 159 12.91 -6.34 7.33
C ASN A 159 11.99 -5.71 8.36
N VAL A 160 11.50 -4.50 8.08
CA VAL A 160 10.68 -3.72 9.01
C VAL A 160 9.44 -3.21 8.32
N LEU A 161 8.28 -3.46 8.91
CA LEU A 161 7.01 -2.85 8.54
C LEU A 161 6.74 -1.67 9.49
N VAL A 162 6.58 -0.48 8.93
CA VAL A 162 6.22 0.75 9.62
C VAL A 162 4.80 1.12 9.19
N ALA A 163 3.81 0.86 10.05
CA ALA A 163 2.42 1.18 9.77
C ALA A 163 1.88 2.27 10.71
N ALA A 164 1.51 3.39 10.12
CA ALA A 164 0.88 4.51 10.81
C ALA A 164 -0.04 5.27 9.85
N GLU A 165 -1.01 5.99 10.39
CA GLU A 165 -1.95 6.79 9.59
C GLU A 165 -1.28 7.84 8.70
N THR A 166 -1.99 8.32 7.68
CA THR A 166 -1.47 9.33 6.76
C THR A 166 -1.28 10.66 7.49
N GLY A 167 -0.16 11.35 7.25
CA GLY A 167 0.18 12.58 7.95
C GLY A 167 0.89 12.38 9.30
N SER A 168 1.13 11.14 9.74
CA SER A 168 1.88 10.83 10.98
C SER A 168 3.39 11.09 10.90
N GLY A 169 3.92 11.58 9.77
CA GLY A 169 5.36 11.85 9.61
C GLY A 169 6.21 10.62 9.23
N LYS A 170 5.59 9.60 8.60
CA LYS A 170 6.26 8.36 8.13
C LYS A 170 7.47 8.61 7.25
N THR A 171 7.41 9.62 6.38
CA THR A 171 8.51 9.97 5.46
C THR A 171 9.81 10.25 6.22
N LEU A 172 9.76 11.06 7.29
CA LEU A 172 10.93 11.29 8.13
C LEU A 172 11.29 10.04 8.98
N ALA A 173 10.30 9.24 9.38
CA ALA A 173 10.53 8.04 10.18
C ALA A 173 11.45 7.03 9.48
N TYR A 174 11.39 6.91 8.14
CA TYR A 174 12.36 6.10 7.38
C TYR A 174 13.53 6.89 6.80
N LEU A 175 13.36 8.15 6.38
CA LEU A 175 14.45 8.90 5.76
C LEU A 175 15.59 9.19 6.74
N LEU A 176 15.28 9.55 7.98
CA LEU A 176 16.30 9.91 8.97
C LEU A 176 17.27 8.76 9.28
N PRO A 177 16.82 7.55 9.64
CA PRO A 177 17.73 6.44 9.90
C PRO A 177 18.48 5.98 8.64
N VAL A 178 17.86 6.05 7.46
CA VAL A 178 18.53 5.75 6.19
C VAL A 178 19.66 6.74 5.93
N ILE A 179 19.41 8.05 6.05
CA ILE A 179 20.43 9.08 5.83
C ILE A 179 21.55 8.96 6.86
N ASP A 180 21.22 8.69 8.12
CA ASP A 180 22.23 8.48 9.17
C ASP A 180 23.20 7.34 8.81
N ARG A 181 22.66 6.19 8.41
CA ARG A 181 23.45 5.03 8.00
C ARG A 181 24.27 5.29 6.74
N LEU A 182 23.71 5.98 5.74
CA LEU A 182 24.46 6.40 4.56
C LEU A 182 25.67 7.29 4.92
N LYS A 183 25.56 8.12 5.96
CA LYS A 183 26.65 8.96 6.47
C LYS A 183 27.70 8.18 7.26
N GLN A 184 27.28 7.16 8.02
CA GLN A 184 28.22 6.23 8.65
C GLN A 184 29.02 5.45 7.60
N ASP A 185 28.35 4.99 6.55
CA ASP A 185 28.94 4.16 5.49
C ASP A 185 29.79 4.95 4.49
N GLU A 186 29.56 6.27 4.37
CA GLU A 186 30.41 7.15 3.54
C GLU A 186 31.88 7.10 3.96
N LYS A 187 32.16 6.82 5.24
CA LYS A 187 33.53 6.63 5.74
C LYS A 187 34.17 5.30 5.30
N LYS A 188 33.36 4.33 4.89
CA LYS A 188 33.79 2.93 4.63
C LYS A 188 33.80 2.58 3.14
N GLN A 189 32.91 3.18 2.34
CA GLN A 189 32.73 2.82 0.94
C GLN A 189 32.78 4.05 0.03
N ARG A 190 33.53 3.94 -1.07
CA ARG A 190 33.53 4.96 -2.13
C ARG A 190 32.20 4.93 -2.87
N ARG A 191 31.69 6.12 -3.16
CA ARG A 191 30.47 6.32 -3.95
C ARG A 191 30.77 5.99 -5.42
N ARG A 192 30.02 5.06 -5.99
CA ARG A 192 30.07 4.75 -7.42
C ARG A 192 29.03 5.57 -8.17
N LEU A 193 29.32 5.89 -9.43
CA LEU A 193 28.31 6.40 -10.37
C LEU A 193 27.23 5.33 -10.55
N ASP A 194 26.02 5.69 -10.97
CA ASP A 194 24.89 4.77 -11.30
C ASP A 194 24.46 3.70 -10.26
N HIS A 195 25.07 3.68 -9.07
CA HIS A 195 24.87 2.74 -7.98
C HIS A 195 24.25 3.42 -6.74
N PRO A 196 22.93 3.67 -6.72
CA PRO A 196 22.28 4.27 -5.56
C PRO A 196 22.41 3.38 -4.31
N ARG A 197 22.71 4.01 -3.17
CA ARG A 197 22.89 3.30 -1.88
C ARG A 197 21.57 3.12 -1.13
N ALA A 198 20.60 3.99 -1.36
CA ALA A 198 19.24 3.86 -0.85
C ALA A 198 18.21 4.10 -1.96
N ILE A 199 17.14 3.32 -1.95
CA ILE A 199 16.05 3.39 -2.91
C ILE A 199 14.75 3.56 -2.17
N VAL A 200 13.92 4.52 -2.60
CA VAL A 200 12.56 4.71 -2.10
C VAL A 200 11.58 4.50 -3.25
N LEU A 201 10.82 3.41 -3.17
CA LEU A 201 9.73 3.11 -4.09
C LEU A 201 8.46 3.79 -3.59
N VAL A 202 7.80 4.50 -4.50
CA VAL A 202 6.55 5.22 -4.23
C VAL A 202 5.52 4.90 -5.31
N PRO A 203 4.21 4.95 -5.03
CA PRO A 203 3.19 4.70 -6.02
C PRO A 203 3.19 5.78 -7.11
N THR A 204 3.15 7.06 -6.77
CA THR A 204 2.88 8.08 -7.79
C THR A 204 4.08 8.96 -8.10
N ARG A 205 4.06 9.57 -9.29
CA ARG A 205 5.07 10.55 -9.72
C ARG A 205 5.06 11.79 -8.82
N GLU A 206 3.88 12.13 -8.32
CA GLU A 206 3.67 13.21 -7.38
C GLU A 206 4.33 12.88 -6.04
N LEU A 207 4.18 11.64 -5.55
CA LEU A 207 4.86 11.20 -4.33
C LEU A 207 6.38 11.15 -4.52
N VAL A 208 6.89 10.82 -5.73
CA VAL A 208 8.32 10.97 -6.05
C VAL A 208 8.79 12.39 -5.75
N LYS A 209 8.09 13.40 -6.28
CA LYS A 209 8.45 14.81 -6.06
C LYS A 209 8.41 15.19 -4.59
N GLN A 210 7.40 14.75 -3.84
CA GLN A 210 7.23 15.06 -2.41
C GLN A 210 8.35 14.47 -1.55
N VAL A 211 8.66 13.20 -1.75
CA VAL A 211 9.74 12.52 -1.02
C VAL A 211 11.09 13.11 -1.40
N VAL A 212 11.33 13.43 -2.69
CA VAL A 212 12.57 14.10 -3.14
C VAL A 212 12.71 15.49 -2.54
N GLN A 213 11.63 16.27 -2.46
CA GLN A 213 11.65 17.59 -1.83
C GLN A 213 12.01 17.48 -0.35
N THR A 214 11.42 16.49 0.35
CA THR A 214 11.74 16.19 1.75
C THR A 214 13.21 15.79 1.90
N ALA A 215 13.69 14.85 1.09
CA ALA A 215 15.08 14.43 1.09
C ALA A 215 16.05 15.59 0.80
N LYS A 216 15.74 16.45 -0.18
CA LYS A 216 16.56 17.63 -0.52
C LYS A 216 16.64 18.65 0.61
N SER A 217 15.56 18.82 1.38
CA SER A 217 15.58 19.71 2.56
C SER A 217 16.60 19.24 3.61
N LEU A 218 16.76 17.92 3.77
CA LEU A 218 17.76 17.32 4.66
C LEU A 218 19.16 17.34 4.06
N ALA A 219 19.26 17.17 2.74
CA ALA A 219 20.50 17.09 1.99
C ALA A 219 21.36 18.35 2.06
N HIS A 220 20.74 19.53 2.21
CA HIS A 220 21.46 20.80 2.29
C HIS A 220 22.48 20.83 3.45
N ILE A 221 22.14 20.17 4.56
CA ILE A 221 22.92 20.18 5.80
C ILE A 221 23.75 18.90 5.92
N THR A 222 23.14 17.73 5.72
CA THR A 222 23.82 16.43 5.82
C THR A 222 24.74 16.11 4.63
N LYS A 223 24.65 16.86 3.52
CA LYS A 223 25.49 16.73 2.31
C LYS A 223 25.39 15.36 1.62
N PHE A 224 24.18 14.91 1.26
CA PHE A 224 23.98 13.75 0.37
C PHE A 224 23.24 14.15 -0.90
N ARG A 225 23.27 13.30 -1.93
CA ARG A 225 22.60 13.56 -3.21
C ARG A 225 21.34 12.71 -3.36
N ALA A 226 20.19 13.38 -3.51
CA ALA A 226 18.90 12.76 -3.78
C ALA A 226 18.43 13.01 -5.22
N LEU A 227 18.00 11.96 -5.90
CA LEU A 227 17.46 12.02 -7.27
C LEU A 227 16.05 11.41 -7.32
N GLY A 228 15.13 12.10 -8.00
CA GLY A 228 13.80 11.59 -8.31
C GLY A 228 13.70 11.18 -9.76
N VAL A 229 13.20 9.97 -10.03
CA VAL A 229 12.99 9.49 -11.40
C VAL A 229 11.56 9.01 -11.58
N ASP A 230 10.92 9.50 -12.63
CA ASP A 230 9.57 9.14 -13.01
C ASP A 230 9.49 8.79 -14.50
N SER A 231 8.32 8.32 -14.96
CA SER A 231 8.13 7.88 -16.35
C SER A 231 8.28 8.98 -17.41
N LYS A 232 8.31 10.27 -17.04
CA LYS A 232 8.50 11.39 -17.99
C LYS A 232 9.94 11.89 -18.05
N VAL A 233 10.85 11.36 -17.22
CA VAL A 233 12.25 11.78 -17.27
C VAL A 233 12.86 11.41 -18.62
N LYS A 234 13.46 12.39 -19.31
CA LYS A 234 14.19 12.17 -20.56
C LYS A 234 15.50 11.43 -20.26
N ARG A 235 15.79 10.36 -21.01
CA ARG A 235 17.00 9.53 -20.80
C ARG A 235 18.31 10.31 -20.83
N ARG A 236 18.46 11.25 -21.76
CA ARG A 236 19.64 12.13 -21.83
C ARG A 236 19.84 12.94 -20.55
N ARG A 237 18.76 13.54 -20.02
CA ARG A 237 18.81 14.30 -18.77
C ARG A 237 19.14 13.41 -17.57
N LEU A 238 18.62 12.18 -17.56
CA LEU A 238 18.97 11.20 -16.53
C LEU A 238 20.45 10.83 -16.59
N ALA A 239 21.00 10.59 -17.79
CA ALA A 239 22.42 10.29 -17.97
C ALA A 239 23.31 11.43 -17.41
N GLU A 240 23.02 12.68 -17.75
CA GLU A 240 23.71 13.87 -17.20
C GLU A 240 23.60 13.92 -15.66
N GLN A 241 22.45 13.52 -15.09
CA GLN A 241 22.28 13.43 -13.64
C GLN A 241 23.03 12.25 -13.01
N LEU A 242 23.34 11.20 -13.76
CA LEU A 242 24.07 10.03 -13.28
C LEU A 242 25.60 10.14 -13.45
N GLU A 243 26.10 11.21 -14.09
CA GLU A 243 27.52 11.58 -14.11
C GLU A 243 28.08 11.93 -12.73
N GLN A 244 27.19 12.10 -11.74
CA GLN A 244 27.55 12.25 -10.33
C GLN A 244 26.93 11.11 -9.52
N PRO A 245 27.59 10.64 -8.44
CA PRO A 245 27.02 9.60 -7.59
C PRO A 245 25.68 10.04 -6.96
N VAL A 246 24.71 9.12 -6.90
CA VAL A 246 23.42 9.33 -6.25
C VAL A 246 23.40 8.52 -4.97
N ASP A 247 23.06 9.14 -3.83
CA ASP A 247 22.97 8.43 -2.56
C ASP A 247 21.56 7.86 -2.35
N VAL A 248 20.54 8.67 -2.62
CA VAL A 248 19.12 8.33 -2.46
C VAL A 248 18.40 8.47 -3.79
N LEU A 249 17.85 7.37 -4.30
CA LEU A 249 17.02 7.36 -5.50
C LEU A 249 15.55 7.16 -5.11
N VAL A 250 14.67 8.06 -5.55
CA VAL A 250 13.22 7.95 -5.37
C VAL A 250 12.58 7.68 -6.72
N ALA A 251 11.82 6.60 -6.86
CA ALA A 251 11.23 6.24 -8.15
C ALA A 251 9.93 5.45 -8.02
N THR A 252 9.15 5.42 -9.09
CA THR A 252 8.04 4.47 -9.25
C THR A 252 8.58 3.10 -9.68
N PRO A 253 8.06 1.96 -9.16
CA PRO A 253 8.59 0.62 -9.43
C PRO A 253 8.82 0.31 -10.90
N THR A 254 7.83 0.53 -11.77
CA THR A 254 7.95 0.24 -13.21
C THR A 254 9.08 1.02 -13.88
N THR A 255 9.29 2.28 -13.49
CA THR A 255 10.40 3.09 -14.00
C THR A 255 11.73 2.54 -13.52
N LEU A 256 11.87 2.22 -12.23
CA LEU A 256 13.11 1.64 -11.71
C LEU A 256 13.43 0.30 -12.39
N CYS A 257 12.44 -0.59 -12.53
CA CYS A 257 12.58 -1.85 -13.26
C CYS A 257 13.13 -1.62 -14.66
N SER A 258 12.61 -0.63 -15.39
CA SER A 258 13.11 -0.29 -16.73
C SER A 258 14.58 0.09 -16.71
N LEU A 259 14.99 0.98 -15.79
CA LEU A 259 16.38 1.48 -15.68
C LEU A 259 17.37 0.40 -15.25
N VAL A 260 16.91 -0.61 -14.51
CA VAL A 260 17.74 -1.73 -14.09
C VAL A 260 17.85 -2.76 -15.22
N ARG A 261 16.77 -2.99 -15.98
CA ARG A 261 16.77 -3.93 -17.12
C ARG A 261 17.63 -3.47 -18.28
N ASP A 262 17.69 -2.16 -18.53
CA ASP A 262 18.49 -1.59 -19.60
C ASP A 262 19.95 -1.28 -19.20
N GLY A 263 20.32 -1.55 -17.95
CA GLY A 263 21.68 -1.34 -17.44
C GLY A 263 22.02 0.11 -17.11
N THR A 264 21.06 1.04 -17.14
CA THR A 264 21.29 2.45 -16.75
C THR A 264 21.62 2.58 -15.26
N LEU A 265 21.06 1.72 -14.42
CA LEU A 265 21.28 1.70 -12.97
C LEU A 265 21.59 0.30 -12.47
N SER A 266 22.47 0.22 -11.47
CA SER A 266 22.78 -1.03 -10.78
C SER A 266 22.33 -0.99 -9.33
N LEU A 267 21.65 -2.05 -8.89
CA LEU A 267 21.16 -2.16 -7.51
C LEU A 267 22.19 -2.79 -6.55
N ALA A 268 23.38 -3.17 -7.04
CA ALA A 268 24.35 -3.96 -6.30
C ALA A 268 24.85 -3.32 -4.99
N ASP A 269 24.89 -1.99 -4.95
CA ASP A 269 25.37 -1.23 -3.78
C ASP A 269 24.21 -0.73 -2.89
N THR A 270 22.97 -1.13 -3.21
CA THR A 270 21.79 -0.74 -2.43
C THR A 270 21.86 -1.38 -1.05
N ARG A 271 21.86 -0.56 0.00
CA ARG A 271 21.83 -0.99 1.41
C ARG A 271 20.46 -0.83 2.05
N HIS A 272 19.65 0.09 1.54
CA HIS A 272 18.31 0.37 2.04
C HIS A 272 17.30 0.42 0.90
N LEU A 273 16.24 -0.38 1.00
CA LEU A 273 15.09 -0.35 0.12
C LEU A 273 13.85 0.01 0.93
N VAL A 274 13.24 1.15 0.61
CA VAL A 274 11.98 1.60 1.20
C VAL A 274 10.85 1.40 0.20
N VAL A 275 9.73 0.87 0.67
CA VAL A 275 8.48 0.73 -0.11
C VAL A 275 7.41 1.58 0.58
N ASP A 276 7.22 2.80 0.11
CA ASP A 276 6.30 3.78 0.69
C ASP A 276 4.90 3.68 0.06
N GLU A 277 3.86 3.89 0.87
CA GLU A 277 2.46 3.59 0.54
C GLU A 277 2.27 2.18 -0.05
N ALA A 278 2.78 1.18 0.68
CA ALA A 278 2.76 -0.23 0.26
C ALA A 278 1.34 -0.74 -0.05
N ASP A 279 0.34 -0.30 0.71
CA ASP A 279 -1.08 -0.58 0.43
C ASP A 279 -1.49 -0.16 -0.98
N SER A 280 -1.17 1.08 -1.38
CA SER A 280 -1.45 1.57 -2.73
C SER A 280 -0.62 0.85 -3.81
N LEU A 281 0.64 0.51 -3.52
CA LEU A 281 1.51 -0.20 -4.46
C LEU A 281 1.03 -1.62 -4.78
N PHE A 282 0.55 -2.34 -3.76
CA PHE A 282 0.04 -3.69 -3.94
C PHE A 282 -1.34 -3.71 -4.62
N ASP A 283 -2.21 -2.76 -4.31
CA ASP A 283 -3.52 -2.63 -4.96
C ASP A 283 -3.41 -2.21 -6.44
N ALA A 284 -2.38 -1.44 -6.80
CA ALA A 284 -2.13 -1.02 -8.19
C ALA A 284 -1.58 -2.13 -9.09
N GLY A 285 -1.36 -3.34 -8.56
CA GLY A 285 -0.87 -4.50 -9.32
C GLY A 285 0.64 -4.50 -9.54
N TRP A 286 1.41 -3.72 -8.77
CA TRP A 286 2.88 -3.58 -8.97
C TRP A 286 3.68 -4.63 -8.20
N GLY A 287 3.01 -5.65 -7.67
CA GLY A 287 3.64 -6.72 -6.90
C GLY A 287 4.78 -7.39 -7.64
N ASP A 288 4.69 -7.57 -8.96
CA ASP A 288 5.74 -8.23 -9.75
C ASP A 288 6.96 -7.35 -9.98
N ASP A 289 6.76 -6.05 -10.22
CA ASP A 289 7.85 -5.07 -10.31
C ASP A 289 8.57 -4.91 -8.96
N VAL A 290 7.80 -4.83 -7.86
CA VAL A 290 8.38 -4.76 -6.51
C VAL A 290 9.16 -6.03 -6.16
N ARG A 291 8.65 -7.22 -6.51
CA ARG A 291 9.37 -8.50 -6.37
C ARG A 291 10.66 -8.50 -7.18
N PHE A 292 10.60 -8.08 -8.45
CA PHE A 292 11.78 -7.98 -9.32
C PHE A 292 12.90 -7.12 -8.72
N ILE A 293 12.53 -6.03 -8.02
CA ILE A 293 13.47 -5.13 -7.34
C ILE A 293 13.99 -5.79 -6.05
N LEU A 294 13.11 -6.38 -5.24
CA LEU A 294 13.47 -7.09 -4.00
C LEU A 294 14.51 -8.19 -4.25
N ASP A 295 14.34 -8.96 -5.32
CA ASP A 295 15.26 -10.04 -5.68
C ASP A 295 16.67 -9.53 -6.04
N ARG A 296 16.78 -8.27 -6.50
CA ARG A 296 18.04 -7.66 -6.96
C ARG A 296 18.78 -6.87 -5.91
N VAL A 297 18.09 -6.29 -4.93
CA VAL A 297 18.73 -5.56 -3.82
C VAL A 297 19.38 -6.50 -2.80
N GLY A 298 19.05 -7.80 -2.84
CA GLY A 298 19.73 -8.82 -2.06
C GLY A 298 19.63 -8.59 -0.56
N THR A 299 20.77 -8.35 0.10
CA THR A 299 20.89 -8.24 1.56
C THR A 299 20.54 -6.87 2.15
N ALA A 300 20.06 -5.93 1.33
CA ALA A 300 19.59 -4.63 1.79
C ALA A 300 18.54 -4.74 2.92
N GLN A 301 18.53 -3.73 3.80
CA GLN A 301 17.45 -3.52 4.75
C GLN A 301 16.20 -3.10 3.98
N CYS A 302 15.10 -3.83 4.14
CA CYS A 302 13.82 -3.54 3.54
C CYS A 302 12.87 -2.89 4.55
N ILE A 303 12.39 -1.68 4.23
CA ILE A 303 11.48 -0.90 5.07
C ILE A 303 10.16 -0.75 4.30
N ILE A 304 9.13 -1.46 4.74
CA ILE A 304 7.78 -1.35 4.18
C ILE A 304 7.02 -0.32 4.97
N VAL A 305 6.45 0.68 4.30
CA VAL A 305 5.71 1.77 4.93
C VAL A 305 4.29 1.78 4.40
N SER A 306 3.30 1.74 5.29
CA SER A 306 1.89 1.66 4.89
C SER A 306 1.00 2.52 5.76
N ALA A 307 -0.03 3.13 5.16
CA ALA A 307 -1.06 3.85 5.90
C ALA A 307 -2.11 2.90 6.49
N THR A 308 -2.31 1.77 5.83
CA THR A 308 -3.27 0.74 6.22
C THR A 308 -2.68 -0.66 6.07
N LEU A 309 -3.24 -1.65 6.76
CA LEU A 309 -2.84 -3.06 6.64
C LEU A 309 -4.04 -3.94 6.26
N PRO A 310 -4.56 -3.83 5.02
CA PRO A 310 -5.57 -4.76 4.55
C PRO A 310 -5.00 -6.18 4.46
N ARG A 311 -5.90 -7.19 4.49
CA ARG A 311 -5.51 -8.62 4.45
C ARG A 311 -4.66 -8.98 3.23
N SER A 312 -4.87 -8.31 2.09
CA SER A 312 -4.07 -8.48 0.87
C SER A 312 -2.60 -8.11 1.09
N VAL A 313 -2.34 -6.96 1.70
CA VAL A 313 -1.00 -6.49 2.06
C VAL A 313 -0.39 -7.43 3.10
N HIS A 314 -1.13 -7.78 4.16
CA HIS A 314 -0.63 -8.68 5.20
C HIS A 314 -0.17 -10.02 4.61
N ARG A 315 -1.00 -10.65 3.77
CA ARG A 315 -0.67 -11.93 3.10
C ARG A 315 0.53 -11.80 2.17
N THR A 316 0.68 -10.66 1.50
CA THR A 316 1.84 -10.41 0.63
C THR A 316 3.11 -10.27 1.44
N LEU A 317 3.06 -9.54 2.56
CA LEU A 317 4.21 -9.38 3.47
C LEU A 317 4.61 -10.68 4.14
N ASP A 318 3.65 -11.50 4.57
CA ASP A 318 3.94 -12.81 5.14
C ASP A 318 4.58 -13.75 4.10
N THR A 319 4.13 -13.68 2.83
CA THR A 319 4.76 -14.44 1.73
C THR A 319 6.19 -13.98 1.44
N LEU A 320 6.45 -12.67 1.48
CA LEU A 320 7.76 -12.09 1.12
C LEU A 320 8.79 -12.20 2.24
N PHE A 321 8.38 -12.00 3.50
CA PHE A 321 9.29 -11.82 4.63
C PHE A 321 9.08 -12.83 5.76
N GLY A 322 7.92 -13.49 5.83
CA GLY A 322 7.57 -14.45 6.88
C GLY A 322 7.69 -13.86 8.30
N GLU A 323 8.18 -14.67 9.24
CA GLU A 323 8.35 -14.29 10.65
C GLU A 323 9.52 -13.32 10.89
N ARG A 324 10.36 -13.06 9.88
CA ARG A 324 11.52 -12.16 10.00
C ARG A 324 11.15 -10.67 9.88
N LEU A 325 9.86 -10.36 9.75
CA LEU A 325 9.35 -9.00 9.61
C LEU A 325 9.05 -8.40 10.97
N LEU A 326 9.83 -7.39 11.38
CA LEU A 326 9.50 -6.58 12.55
C LEU A 326 8.31 -5.67 12.23
N LYS A 327 7.18 -5.85 12.91
CA LYS A 327 5.97 -5.07 12.70
C LYS A 327 5.90 -3.92 13.74
N LEU A 328 6.09 -2.69 13.29
CA LEU A 328 5.98 -1.47 14.09
C LEU A 328 4.69 -0.74 13.71
N THR A 329 3.69 -0.82 14.56
CA THR A 329 2.37 -0.23 14.33
C THR A 329 2.02 0.76 15.42
N THR A 330 1.58 1.96 15.05
CA THR A 330 1.01 2.90 16.04
C THR A 330 -0.31 2.37 16.61
N PRO A 331 -0.62 2.62 17.90
CA PRO A 331 -1.90 2.23 18.50
C PRO A 331 -3.14 2.88 17.84
N SER A 332 -2.91 3.99 17.14
CA SER A 332 -3.91 4.79 16.44
C SER A 332 -4.19 4.30 15.01
N LEU A 333 -3.41 3.34 14.50
CA LEU A 333 -3.61 2.78 13.16
C LEU A 333 -5.03 2.24 13.01
N HIS A 334 -5.72 2.67 11.94
CA HIS A 334 -7.13 2.40 11.66
C HIS A 334 -8.16 2.99 12.65
N ARG A 335 -7.78 3.89 13.56
CA ARG A 335 -8.77 4.68 14.31
C ARG A 335 -9.28 5.84 13.48
N ALA A 336 -10.48 6.31 13.82
CA ALA A 336 -11.00 7.55 13.26
C ALA A 336 -10.12 8.73 13.70
N LEU A 337 -9.85 9.67 12.78
CA LEU A 337 -9.09 10.87 13.08
C LEU A 337 -9.81 11.67 14.19
N PRO A 338 -9.17 11.91 15.36
CA PRO A 338 -9.85 12.48 16.53
C PRO A 338 -10.38 13.89 16.28
N ASN A 339 -9.71 14.66 15.42
CA ASN A 339 -10.07 16.05 15.10
C ASN A 339 -10.98 16.18 13.86
N LEU A 340 -11.51 15.07 13.35
CA LEU A 340 -12.35 15.03 12.15
C LEU A 340 -13.85 14.97 12.51
N LYS A 341 -14.59 16.03 12.16
CA LYS A 341 -16.05 16.05 12.25
C LYS A 341 -16.66 15.34 11.04
N GLN A 342 -17.28 14.19 11.28
CA GLN A 342 -17.85 13.34 10.22
C GLN A 342 -19.37 13.45 10.19
N SER A 343 -19.93 13.71 9.00
CA SER A 343 -21.36 13.81 8.75
C SER A 343 -21.77 12.89 7.61
N PHE A 344 -22.98 12.34 7.70
CA PHE A 344 -23.49 11.37 6.73
C PHE A 344 -24.88 11.81 6.26
N VAL A 345 -25.03 12.04 4.96
CA VAL A 345 -26.27 12.53 4.35
C VAL A 345 -26.94 11.37 3.62
N ASP A 346 -28.12 10.95 4.11
CA ASP A 346 -28.92 9.91 3.45
C ASP A 346 -29.57 10.49 2.19
N LEU A 347 -29.23 9.91 1.04
CA LEU A 347 -29.77 10.29 -0.26
C LEU A 347 -31.28 10.06 -0.37
N ALA A 348 -31.89 9.28 0.52
CA ALA A 348 -33.35 9.16 0.60
C ALA A 348 -34.04 10.53 0.80
N ARG A 349 -33.38 11.49 1.47
CA ARG A 349 -33.88 12.87 1.66
C ARG A 349 -33.96 13.67 0.35
N PHE A 350 -33.27 13.22 -0.68
CA PHE A 350 -33.17 13.87 -1.99
C PHE A 350 -33.72 12.98 -3.11
N ASN A 351 -34.61 12.03 -2.79
CA ASN A 351 -35.16 11.06 -3.73
C ASN A 351 -34.08 10.27 -4.50
N GLY A 352 -32.92 10.05 -3.88
CA GLY A 352 -31.76 9.38 -4.49
C GLY A 352 -30.88 10.29 -5.35
N ASN A 353 -31.22 11.57 -5.51
CA ASN A 353 -30.46 12.51 -6.33
C ASN A 353 -29.21 13.03 -5.59
N ARG A 354 -28.04 12.50 -5.97
CA ARG A 354 -26.74 12.88 -5.40
C ARG A 354 -26.34 14.32 -5.72
N GLN A 355 -26.64 14.81 -6.91
CA GLN A 355 -26.25 16.14 -7.36
C GLN A 355 -26.93 17.22 -6.50
N LEU A 356 -28.23 17.05 -6.24
CA LEU A 356 -28.98 17.94 -5.33
C LEU A 356 -28.48 17.87 -3.89
N ALA A 357 -28.18 16.66 -3.40
CA ALA A 357 -27.62 16.48 -2.06
C ALA A 357 -26.26 17.18 -1.92
N LEU A 358 -25.39 17.08 -2.93
CA LEU A 358 -24.11 17.78 -2.94
C LEU A 358 -24.30 19.29 -2.96
N LEU A 359 -25.19 19.81 -3.82
CA LEU A 359 -25.43 21.24 -3.93
C LEU A 359 -25.91 21.83 -2.58
N ASP A 360 -26.78 21.12 -1.86
CA ASP A 360 -27.21 21.49 -0.51
C ASP A 360 -26.04 21.48 0.50
N VAL A 361 -25.19 20.46 0.47
CA VAL A 361 -23.98 20.39 1.31
C VAL A 361 -23.03 21.54 1.02
N LEU A 362 -22.79 21.84 -0.26
CA LEU A 362 -21.88 22.91 -0.66
C LEU A 362 -22.46 24.28 -0.27
N LYS A 363 -23.72 24.59 -0.59
CA LYS A 363 -24.35 25.88 -0.22
C LYS A 363 -24.30 26.20 1.27
N ARG A 364 -24.31 25.19 2.14
CA ARG A 364 -24.21 25.36 3.60
C ARG A 364 -22.78 25.59 4.10
N ASN A 365 -21.75 25.18 3.35
CA ASN A 365 -20.36 25.16 3.78
C ASN A 365 -19.41 26.05 2.94
N ILE A 366 -19.88 26.60 1.79
CA ILE A 366 -19.05 27.32 0.82
C ILE A 366 -18.39 28.59 1.36
N LYS A 367 -18.89 29.19 2.46
CA LYS A 367 -18.56 30.59 2.76
C LYS A 367 -17.06 30.88 2.87
N ASP A 368 -16.21 29.97 3.36
CA ASP A 368 -14.75 30.17 3.37
C ASP A 368 -13.89 28.89 3.34
N ASP A 369 -14.49 27.68 3.24
CA ASP A 369 -13.77 26.40 3.39
C ASP A 369 -13.27 25.86 2.04
N LYS A 370 -11.96 25.55 1.92
CA LYS A 370 -11.46 24.78 0.76
C LYS A 370 -12.06 23.37 0.82
N THR A 371 -12.75 22.98 -0.24
CA THR A 371 -13.54 21.75 -0.30
C THR A 371 -13.05 20.81 -1.39
N LEU A 372 -12.77 19.56 -1.04
CA LEU A 372 -12.43 18.48 -1.97
C LEU A 372 -13.58 17.48 -2.10
N VAL A 373 -14.13 17.36 -3.30
CA VAL A 373 -15.23 16.45 -3.63
C VAL A 373 -14.68 15.19 -4.32
N PHE A 374 -14.92 14.03 -3.72
CA PHE A 374 -14.45 12.75 -4.24
C PHE A 374 -15.51 11.98 -5.02
N CYS A 375 -15.15 11.60 -6.24
CA CYS A 375 -15.91 10.70 -7.09
C CYS A 375 -15.13 9.39 -7.31
N ASN A 376 -15.85 8.26 -7.45
CA ASN A 376 -15.20 6.96 -7.64
C ASN A 376 -14.65 6.78 -9.07
N THR A 377 -15.21 7.50 -10.05
CA THR A 377 -14.86 7.35 -11.47
C THR A 377 -14.64 8.70 -12.15
N ARG A 378 -13.78 8.72 -13.17
CA ARG A 378 -13.54 9.92 -14.01
C ARG A 378 -14.83 10.41 -14.68
N LYS A 379 -15.68 9.48 -15.13
CA LYS A 379 -16.99 9.81 -15.72
C LYS A 379 -17.92 10.50 -14.71
N SER A 380 -17.97 10.02 -13.47
CA SER A 380 -18.74 10.65 -12.39
C SER A 380 -18.23 12.07 -12.10
N ALA A 381 -16.91 12.24 -12.02
CA ALA A 381 -16.29 13.56 -11.83
C ALA A 381 -16.63 14.55 -12.96
N GLN A 382 -16.53 14.13 -14.23
CA GLN A 382 -16.88 14.97 -15.38
C GLN A 382 -18.35 15.38 -15.37
N LEU A 383 -19.27 14.42 -15.21
CA LEU A 383 -20.71 14.70 -15.20
C LEU A 383 -21.10 15.64 -14.06
N LEU A 384 -20.42 15.52 -12.92
CA LEU A 384 -20.64 16.40 -11.78
C LEU A 384 -20.15 17.82 -12.04
N HIS A 385 -18.96 17.95 -12.62
CA HIS A 385 -18.39 19.23 -13.02
C HIS A 385 -19.31 19.97 -13.99
N ASP A 386 -19.74 19.30 -15.07
CA ASP A 386 -20.60 19.90 -16.09
C ASP A 386 -21.97 20.31 -15.51
N TRP A 387 -22.52 19.47 -14.63
CA TRP A 387 -23.77 19.78 -13.95
C TRP A 387 -23.66 20.99 -13.01
N LEU A 388 -22.58 21.10 -12.23
CA LEU A 388 -22.35 22.25 -11.36
C LEU A 388 -22.08 23.53 -12.15
N GLY A 389 -21.38 23.43 -13.28
CA GLY A 389 -21.23 24.52 -14.24
C GLY A 389 -22.59 25.02 -14.76
N SER A 390 -23.54 24.12 -15.05
CA SER A 390 -24.91 24.50 -15.45
C SER A 390 -25.74 25.17 -14.35
N LYS A 391 -25.22 25.23 -13.12
CA LYS A 391 -25.83 25.87 -11.95
C LYS A 391 -25.07 27.11 -11.50
N ASP A 392 -24.21 27.65 -12.37
CA ASP A 392 -23.39 28.84 -12.14
C ASP A 392 -22.51 28.73 -10.89
N MET A 393 -22.07 27.51 -10.56
CA MET A 393 -21.17 27.26 -9.44
C MET A 393 -19.77 26.97 -9.95
N PRO A 394 -18.79 27.87 -9.69
CA PRO A 394 -17.43 27.69 -10.17
C PRO A 394 -16.78 26.53 -9.41
N VAL A 395 -16.41 25.48 -10.15
CA VAL A 395 -15.76 24.28 -9.61
C VAL A 395 -14.63 23.85 -10.49
N LEU A 396 -13.53 23.43 -9.88
CA LEU A 396 -12.41 22.80 -10.57
C LEU A 396 -12.64 21.30 -10.64
N ALA A 397 -12.18 20.64 -11.70
CA ALA A 397 -12.24 19.19 -11.79
C ALA A 397 -10.91 18.58 -12.25
N LEU A 398 -10.40 17.65 -11.46
CA LEU A 398 -9.17 16.93 -11.72
C LEU A 398 -9.47 15.50 -12.14
N HIS A 399 -9.66 15.30 -13.44
CA HIS A 399 -9.88 14.00 -14.07
C HIS A 399 -8.93 13.71 -15.24
N LYS A 400 -8.00 14.64 -15.57
CA LYS A 400 -6.96 14.51 -16.61
C LYS A 400 -5.57 14.81 -16.03
N ASP A 401 -4.56 14.06 -16.48
CA ASP A 401 -3.18 14.20 -16.01
C ASP A 401 -2.42 15.37 -16.64
N ALA A 402 -2.88 15.90 -17.79
CA ALA A 402 -2.18 16.93 -18.54
C ALA A 402 -2.27 18.32 -17.88
N GLU A 403 -3.44 18.69 -17.35
CA GLU A 403 -3.75 20.02 -16.79
C GLU A 403 -3.59 20.07 -15.26
N ARG A 404 -3.12 18.97 -14.66
CA ARG A 404 -3.09 18.77 -13.21
C ARG A 404 -2.35 19.85 -12.45
N SER A 405 -1.18 20.26 -12.92
CA SER A 405 -0.35 21.25 -12.20
C SER A 405 -1.01 22.62 -12.18
N GLU A 406 -1.67 23.01 -13.27
CA GLU A 406 -2.39 24.28 -13.39
C GLU A 406 -3.61 24.32 -12.47
N ILE A 407 -4.43 23.26 -12.51
CA ILE A 407 -5.62 23.13 -11.66
C ILE A 407 -5.25 23.16 -10.17
N LEU A 408 -4.17 22.48 -9.79
CA LEU A 408 -3.72 22.48 -8.39
C LEU A 408 -3.17 23.83 -7.96
N ASN A 409 -2.51 24.56 -8.84
CA ASN A 409 -2.06 25.92 -8.55
C ASN A 409 -3.25 26.87 -8.35
N ARG A 410 -4.27 26.80 -9.23
CA ARG A 410 -5.52 27.57 -9.09
C ARG A 410 -6.26 27.24 -7.79
N PHE A 411 -6.26 25.97 -7.38
CA PHE A 411 -6.85 25.56 -6.10
C PHE A 411 -6.01 25.97 -4.88
N ALA A 412 -4.68 26.08 -5.03
CA ALA A 412 -3.76 26.43 -3.95
C ALA A 412 -3.69 27.94 -3.70
N CYS A 413 -3.62 28.75 -4.76
CA CYS A 413 -3.53 30.21 -4.68
C CYS A 413 -4.87 30.82 -4.23
N GLN A 414 -4.81 31.74 -3.27
CA GLN A 414 -5.82 32.79 -3.13
C GLN A 414 -5.34 33.92 -4.04
N ASP A 415 -6.18 34.41 -4.95
CA ASP A 415 -5.79 35.54 -5.80
C ASP A 415 -5.44 36.76 -4.93
N GLU A 416 -4.33 37.45 -5.24
CA GLU A 416 -3.91 38.70 -4.58
C GLU A 416 -4.95 39.83 -4.73
N SER A 417 -5.98 39.62 -5.57
CA SER A 417 -7.06 40.56 -5.88
C SER A 417 -8.25 40.49 -4.92
N GLY A 418 -8.25 39.58 -3.94
CA GLY A 418 -9.37 39.44 -2.99
C GLY A 418 -10.67 38.89 -3.61
N LEU A 419 -10.61 38.38 -4.84
CA LEU A 419 -11.68 37.58 -5.44
C LEU A 419 -11.55 36.14 -4.91
N PRO A 420 -12.65 35.48 -4.50
CA PRO A 420 -12.58 34.13 -3.99
C PRO A 420 -12.11 33.19 -5.11
N GLY A 421 -10.91 32.62 -4.95
CA GLY A 421 -10.46 31.52 -5.79
C GLY A 421 -11.47 30.36 -5.77
N ASP A 422 -11.38 29.45 -6.74
CA ASP A 422 -12.29 28.32 -6.81
C ASP A 422 -12.16 27.42 -5.55
N ASN A 423 -13.10 27.55 -4.62
CA ASN A 423 -13.04 26.87 -3.32
C ASN A 423 -13.35 25.35 -3.40
N VAL A 424 -13.82 24.87 -4.54
CA VAL A 424 -14.29 23.48 -4.71
C VAL A 424 -13.51 22.77 -5.80
N LEU A 425 -12.85 21.66 -5.43
CA LEU A 425 -12.16 20.78 -6.35
C LEU A 425 -12.83 19.41 -6.40
N ILE A 426 -13.23 18.95 -7.58
CA ILE A 426 -13.74 17.60 -7.82
C ILE A 426 -12.57 16.71 -8.24
N SER A 427 -12.41 15.55 -7.64
CA SER A 427 -11.32 14.62 -7.95
C SER A 427 -11.73 13.16 -7.82
N THR A 428 -10.88 12.27 -8.33
CA THR A 428 -10.96 10.81 -8.14
C THR A 428 -9.79 10.35 -7.28
N ASP A 429 -9.82 9.14 -6.70
CA ASP A 429 -8.71 8.65 -5.86
C ASP A 429 -7.36 8.74 -6.58
N ILE A 430 -7.30 8.27 -7.84
CA ILE A 430 -6.09 8.29 -8.67
C ILE A 430 -5.63 9.72 -8.92
N ALA A 431 -6.56 10.61 -9.26
CA ALA A 431 -6.24 12.00 -9.52
C ALA A 431 -5.93 12.79 -8.24
N SER A 432 -6.37 12.33 -7.06
CA SER A 432 -6.14 13.04 -5.79
C SER A 432 -4.82 12.68 -5.10
N ARG A 433 -4.23 11.51 -5.41
CA ARG A 433 -2.94 11.08 -4.85
C ARG A 433 -1.86 12.08 -5.23
N GLY A 434 -1.18 12.70 -4.26
CA GLY A 434 -0.23 13.78 -4.52
C GLY A 434 -0.79 15.20 -4.41
N ILE A 435 -2.10 15.38 -4.19
CA ILE A 435 -2.69 16.65 -3.69
C ILE A 435 -2.37 16.83 -2.19
N ASP A 436 -1.61 15.92 -1.56
CA ASP A 436 -1.26 15.93 -0.13
C ASP A 436 -0.67 17.25 0.41
N THR A 437 -0.23 18.17 -0.45
CA THR A 437 0.27 19.50 -0.07
C THR A 437 -0.81 20.56 0.09
N THR A 438 -2.02 20.35 -0.45
CA THR A 438 -3.14 21.31 -0.32
C THR A 438 -4.12 20.76 0.69
N PHE A 439 -3.90 21.11 1.96
CA PHE A 439 -4.84 20.78 3.03
C PHE A 439 -6.18 21.44 2.75
N VAL A 440 -7.26 20.66 2.88
CA VAL A 440 -8.63 21.14 2.70
C VAL A 440 -9.36 21.12 4.02
N ASP A 441 -10.25 22.09 4.22
CA ASP A 441 -11.04 22.24 5.43
C ASP A 441 -12.22 21.26 5.42
N HIS A 442 -12.72 20.93 4.22
CA HIS A 442 -13.85 20.04 4.03
C HIS A 442 -13.58 18.99 2.93
N VAL A 443 -13.86 17.73 3.25
CA VAL A 443 -13.90 16.63 2.28
C VAL A 443 -15.35 16.19 2.09
N VAL A 444 -15.81 16.11 0.84
CA VAL A 444 -17.13 15.56 0.51
C VAL A 444 -16.97 14.28 -0.31
N LEU A 445 -17.49 13.16 0.21
CA LEU A 445 -17.55 11.90 -0.53
C LEU A 445 -18.86 11.87 -1.32
N TYR A 446 -18.81 12.36 -2.56
CA TYR A 446 -19.97 12.38 -3.46
C TYR A 446 -20.38 10.96 -3.84
N ASP A 447 -19.39 10.16 -4.24
CA ASP A 447 -19.54 8.71 -4.33
C ASP A 447 -18.96 8.07 -3.06
N PHE A 448 -19.77 7.30 -2.35
CA PHE A 448 -19.29 6.60 -1.16
C PHE A 448 -18.18 5.59 -1.55
N PRO A 449 -17.08 5.51 -0.78
CA PRO A 449 -15.97 4.62 -1.09
C PRO A 449 -16.38 3.15 -1.06
N SER A 450 -15.71 2.33 -1.89
CA SER A 450 -15.93 0.88 -1.93
C SER A 450 -15.26 0.11 -0.80
N SER A 451 -14.31 0.72 -0.10
CA SER A 451 -13.58 0.12 1.00
C SER A 451 -13.37 1.13 2.14
N VAL A 452 -13.15 0.60 3.34
CA VAL A 452 -12.83 1.40 4.55
C VAL A 452 -11.44 2.04 4.43
N VAL A 453 -10.53 1.41 3.71
CA VAL A 453 -9.19 1.95 3.43
C VAL A 453 -9.30 3.21 2.56
N ASP A 454 -10.07 3.13 1.47
CA ASP A 454 -10.32 4.29 0.61
C ASP A 454 -11.03 5.41 1.38
N TYR A 455 -11.99 5.06 2.23
CA TYR A 455 -12.65 6.01 3.11
C TYR A 455 -11.65 6.78 3.98
N LEU A 456 -10.78 6.06 4.69
CA LEU A 456 -9.74 6.66 5.54
C LEU A 456 -8.77 7.53 4.73
N HIS A 457 -8.35 7.09 3.54
CA HIS A 457 -7.47 7.87 2.68
C HIS A 457 -8.09 9.17 2.16
N ARG A 458 -9.40 9.16 1.87
CA ARG A 458 -10.13 10.36 1.40
C ARG A 458 -10.39 11.33 2.53
N VAL A 459 -10.93 10.88 3.65
CA VAL A 459 -11.20 11.78 4.79
C VAL A 459 -9.92 12.28 5.44
N GLY A 460 -8.83 11.51 5.35
CA GLY A 460 -7.50 11.95 5.75
C GLY A 460 -6.89 13.02 4.86
N ARG A 461 -7.60 13.60 3.88
CA ARG A 461 -7.16 14.81 3.15
C ARG A 461 -7.42 16.10 3.94
N THR A 462 -8.22 16.00 4.99
CA THR A 462 -8.44 17.05 5.99
C THR A 462 -7.95 16.59 7.37
N ALA A 463 -8.08 17.44 8.39
CA ALA A 463 -7.76 17.13 9.79
C ALA A 463 -6.34 16.56 10.03
N ARG A 464 -5.34 16.99 9.24
CA ARG A 464 -3.92 16.59 9.43
C ARG A 464 -3.16 17.57 10.33
N ALA A 465 -2.08 17.08 10.94
CA ALA A 465 -1.15 17.89 11.75
C ALA A 465 -1.83 18.70 12.87
N GLY A 466 -2.82 18.09 13.54
CA GLY A 466 -3.52 18.70 14.68
C GLY A 466 -4.67 19.65 14.30
N ARG A 467 -4.84 20.03 13.03
CA ARG A 467 -5.98 20.86 12.58
C ARG A 467 -7.30 20.10 12.66
N THR A 468 -8.39 20.82 12.88
CA THR A 468 -9.75 20.26 12.75
C THR A 468 -10.16 20.22 11.28
N GLY A 469 -10.92 19.18 10.91
CA GLY A 469 -11.43 19.04 9.55
C GLY A 469 -12.87 18.55 9.53
N LYS A 470 -13.56 18.74 8.40
CA LYS A 470 -14.91 18.22 8.17
C LYS A 470 -14.88 17.16 7.08
N ALA A 471 -15.64 16.08 7.26
CA ALA A 471 -15.94 15.12 6.21
C ALA A 471 -17.44 14.90 6.09
N THR A 472 -17.99 15.01 4.88
CA THR A 472 -19.41 14.73 4.59
C THR A 472 -19.52 13.60 3.59
N SER A 473 -20.23 12.54 3.94
CA SER A 473 -20.43 11.37 3.08
C SER A 473 -21.87 11.30 2.58
N LEU A 474 -22.05 11.26 1.26
CA LEU A 474 -23.36 11.00 0.66
C LEU A 474 -23.60 9.49 0.60
N ILE A 475 -24.62 9.01 1.30
CA ILE A 475 -24.88 7.57 1.44
C ILE A 475 -26.18 7.16 0.75
N GLY A 476 -26.08 6.17 -0.15
CA GLY A 476 -27.22 5.49 -0.74
C GLY A 476 -27.61 4.24 0.02
N ARG A 477 -28.65 3.54 -0.44
CA ARG A 477 -29.15 2.30 0.18
C ARG A 477 -28.06 1.21 0.31
N LYS A 478 -27.24 1.05 -0.74
CA LYS A 478 -26.15 0.06 -0.79
C LYS A 478 -24.99 0.37 0.17
N ASP A 479 -24.83 1.64 0.55
CA ASP A 479 -23.68 2.12 1.33
C ASP A 479 -23.95 2.06 2.84
N LYS A 480 -25.22 1.94 3.25
CA LYS A 480 -25.67 1.99 4.66
C LYS A 480 -24.91 1.04 5.57
N MET A 481 -24.72 -0.22 5.16
CA MET A 481 -24.04 -1.22 5.99
C MET A 481 -22.60 -0.80 6.34
N MET A 482 -21.85 -0.27 5.37
CA MET A 482 -20.48 0.19 5.62
C MET A 482 -20.47 1.49 6.40
N ALA A 483 -21.36 2.44 6.08
CA ALA A 483 -21.49 3.70 6.80
C ALA A 483 -21.83 3.47 8.29
N ASP A 484 -22.72 2.53 8.60
CA ASP A 484 -23.10 2.21 9.97
C ASP A 484 -21.97 1.52 10.74
N ARG A 485 -21.16 0.69 10.08
CA ARG A 485 -19.91 0.16 10.68
C ARG A 485 -18.95 1.28 11.03
N ILE A 486 -18.70 2.20 10.09
CA ILE A 486 -17.82 3.34 10.31
C ILE A 486 -18.33 4.23 11.46
N ARG A 487 -19.63 4.56 11.46
CA ARG A 487 -20.27 5.32 12.55
C ARG A 487 -20.11 4.67 13.91
N ARG A 488 -20.28 3.34 13.98
CA ARG A 488 -20.11 2.58 15.21
C ARG A 488 -18.68 2.65 15.71
N SER A 489 -17.70 2.40 14.84
CA SER A 489 -16.28 2.48 15.19
C SER A 489 -15.85 3.88 15.65
N ILE A 490 -16.38 4.94 15.01
CA ILE A 490 -16.14 6.33 15.44
C ILE A 490 -16.68 6.57 16.85
N ARG A 491 -17.90 6.09 17.14
CA ARG A 491 -18.53 6.27 18.46
C ARG A 491 -17.80 5.49 19.56
N GLU A 492 -17.30 4.31 19.24
CA GLU A 492 -16.61 3.41 20.17
C GLU A 492 -15.11 3.70 20.28
N GLY A 493 -14.56 4.61 19.46
CA GLY A 493 -13.11 4.87 19.37
C GLY A 493 -12.31 3.63 18.94
N SER A 494 -12.97 2.68 18.27
CA SER A 494 -12.41 1.38 17.91
C SER A 494 -11.79 1.37 16.52
N VAL A 495 -10.92 0.38 16.27
CA VAL A 495 -10.24 0.17 14.99
C VAL A 495 -11.26 -0.15 13.91
N LEU A 496 -11.17 0.55 12.78
CA LEU A 496 -11.95 0.32 11.58
C LEU A 496 -11.44 -0.94 10.86
N SER A 497 -11.98 -2.10 11.23
CA SER A 497 -11.69 -3.43 10.63
C SER A 497 -12.72 -3.85 9.60
#